data_AF-A0A2W6ZQ06-F1
#
_entry.id   AF-A0A2W6ZQ06-F1
#
_cell.length_a   1.000
_cell.length_b   1.000
_cell.length_c   1.000
_cell.angle_alpha   90.00
_cell.angle_beta   90.00
_cell.angle_gamma   90.00
#
_symmetry.space_group_name_H-M   'P 1'
#
loop_
_entity.id
_entity.type
_entity.pdbx_description
1 polymer ?
#
loop_
_entity_poly.entity_id
_entity_poly.type
_entity_poly.pdbx_seq_one_letter_code
_entity_poly.pdbx_strand_id
1 'polypeptide(L)'
;MGEFLGNPPRNTWYVYIPHIQLIQPPSLKITRNTLLKQSTADSSQIPAQDKVAIALDRIVNLQSWATAPNNHYKLSLLWDALGNPPRNTWYVYAPDFEFINTQQKILPIPQPEPEAGGIPPTKQLNVPYKSQLDNALNPTGACNVTAFAMVMTYFQIKGNTGVGQLEDELYQYMTNKGLSRWDGNDLATMSRNYGLKNDFTMRGRQSDIRKAIAEGRPCIIHGYFTTFGHIVVVRGYDQNGFFVNDSYGEWTSSGYRNDRSGQNLYYSNALIQAKCSPEGENYIWIHRLSKA
;
A
#
# COMPACT_ATOMS: atom_id res chain seq x y z
N MET A 1 -8.99 -16.97 -37.94
CA MET A 1 -9.52 -16.86 -39.33
C MET A 1 -10.66 -15.87 -39.28
N GLY A 2 -10.61 -14.79 -40.06
CA GLY A 2 -11.66 -13.76 -40.04
C GLY A 2 -12.91 -14.21 -40.79
N GLU A 3 -14.09 -13.94 -40.23
CA GLU A 3 -15.36 -14.13 -40.92
C GLU A 3 -15.51 -13.05 -42.01
N PHE A 4 -15.83 -13.46 -43.24
CA PHE A 4 -16.15 -12.54 -44.33
C PHE A 4 -17.61 -12.08 -44.22
N LEU A 5 -17.87 -10.80 -44.48
CA LEU A 5 -19.22 -10.23 -44.44
C LEU A 5 -19.83 -10.20 -45.85
N GLY A 6 -21.17 -10.18 -45.91
CA GLY A 6 -21.98 -9.94 -47.11
C GLY A 6 -22.17 -11.12 -48.07
N ASN A 7 -22.97 -10.89 -49.11
CA ASN A 7 -23.20 -11.83 -50.21
C ASN A 7 -23.08 -11.10 -51.57
N PRO A 8 -22.07 -11.39 -52.40
CA PRO A 8 -21.01 -12.36 -52.17
C PRO A 8 -20.08 -11.94 -51.00
N PRO A 9 -19.40 -12.89 -50.33
CA PRO A 9 -18.50 -12.59 -49.22
C PRO A 9 -17.36 -11.66 -49.64
N ARG A 10 -17.16 -10.57 -48.89
CA ARG A 10 -16.09 -9.59 -49.12
C ARG A 10 -15.37 -9.27 -47.81
N ASN A 11 -14.07 -8.99 -47.90
CA ASN A 11 -13.24 -8.53 -46.79
C ASN A 11 -13.06 -6.99 -46.76
N THR A 12 -13.62 -6.27 -47.73
CA THR A 12 -13.51 -4.81 -47.84
C THR A 12 -14.90 -4.21 -47.99
N TRP A 13 -15.23 -3.26 -47.11
CA TRP A 13 -16.53 -2.59 -47.05
C TRP A 13 -16.32 -1.09 -46.85
N TYR A 14 -17.22 -0.29 -47.43
CA TYR A 14 -17.31 1.15 -47.16
C TYR A 14 -18.38 1.38 -46.11
N VAL A 15 -18.11 2.26 -45.16
CA VAL A 15 -19.01 2.58 -44.05
C VAL A 15 -19.23 4.08 -44.00
N TYR A 16 -20.44 4.50 -43.63
CA TYR A 16 -20.79 5.91 -43.50
C TYR A 16 -20.25 6.44 -42.16
N ILE A 17 -19.34 7.43 -42.23
CA ILE A 17 -18.56 7.91 -41.08
C ILE A 17 -19.42 8.28 -39.86
N PRO A 18 -20.56 9.00 -40.00
CA PRO A 18 -21.41 9.32 -38.85
C PRO A 18 -22.05 8.13 -38.14
N HIS A 19 -22.11 6.95 -38.78
CA HIS A 19 -22.72 5.74 -38.22
C HIS A 19 -21.70 4.79 -37.61
N ILE A 20 -20.42 5.15 -37.62
CA ILE A 20 -19.36 4.30 -37.07
C ILE A 20 -18.61 5.02 -35.97
N GLN A 21 -18.24 4.25 -34.97
CA GLN A 21 -17.24 4.63 -33.99
C GLN A 21 -16.12 3.60 -34.06
N LEU A 22 -14.89 4.05 -34.32
CA LEU A 22 -13.72 3.19 -34.21
C LEU A 22 -13.45 2.96 -32.72
N ILE A 23 -13.85 1.79 -32.22
CA ILE A 23 -13.54 1.36 -30.86
C ILE A 23 -12.16 0.69 -30.90
N GLN A 24 -11.11 1.43 -30.55
CA GLN A 24 -9.80 0.81 -30.33
C GLN A 24 -9.74 0.23 -28.92
N PRO A 25 -9.09 -0.94 -28.76
CA PRO A 25 -8.94 -1.53 -27.45
C PRO A 25 -8.01 -0.70 -26.55
N PRO A 26 -8.17 -0.77 -25.23
CA PRO A 26 -7.22 -0.19 -24.30
C PRO A 26 -5.80 -0.67 -24.62
N SER A 27 -4.85 0.24 -24.63
CA SER A 27 -3.50 -0.05 -25.10
C SER A 27 -2.44 0.60 -24.22
N LEU A 28 -1.29 -0.05 -24.12
CA LEU A 28 -0.09 0.54 -23.52
C LEU A 28 1.04 0.62 -24.53
N LYS A 29 1.94 1.57 -24.29
CA LYS A 29 3.19 1.73 -25.02
C LYS A 29 4.35 1.47 -24.06
N ILE A 30 5.26 0.59 -24.45
CA ILE A 30 6.49 0.33 -23.71
C ILE A 30 7.44 1.51 -23.89
N THR A 31 7.87 2.13 -22.79
CA THR A 31 8.72 3.33 -22.77
C THR A 31 10.18 3.01 -22.47
N ARG A 32 10.48 1.76 -22.12
CA ARG A 32 11.82 1.23 -21.86
C ARG A 32 11.86 -0.27 -22.21
N ASN A 33 12.99 -0.77 -22.72
CA ASN A 33 13.16 -2.22 -22.86
C ASN A 33 12.90 -2.91 -21.51
N THR A 34 11.98 -3.86 -21.48
CA THR A 34 11.49 -4.46 -20.23
C THR A 34 11.19 -5.95 -20.39
N LEU A 35 10.79 -6.58 -19.28
CA LEU A 35 10.36 -7.97 -19.22
C LEU A 35 8.90 -8.04 -18.81
N LEU A 36 8.11 -8.76 -19.60
CA LEU A 36 6.85 -9.32 -19.15
C LEU A 36 7.12 -10.61 -18.40
N LYS A 37 6.49 -10.81 -17.24
CA LYS A 37 6.78 -11.92 -16.33
C LYS A 37 5.51 -12.67 -15.92
N GLN A 38 5.60 -13.94 -15.56
CA GLN A 38 4.46 -14.69 -15.00
C GLN A 38 4.27 -14.48 -13.48
N SER A 39 5.16 -13.71 -12.84
CA SER A 39 5.03 -13.27 -11.45
C SER A 39 5.69 -11.90 -11.24
N THR A 40 5.47 -11.30 -10.07
CA THR A 40 6.06 -10.01 -9.66
C THR A 40 7.45 -10.16 -9.04
N ALA A 41 8.00 -11.38 -8.96
CA ALA A 41 9.32 -11.66 -8.40
C ALA A 41 10.46 -11.04 -9.22
N ASP A 42 11.67 -11.03 -8.67
CA ASP A 42 12.87 -10.56 -9.36
C ASP A 42 13.12 -11.37 -10.64
N SER A 43 13.45 -10.68 -11.73
CA SER A 43 13.64 -11.30 -13.04
C SER A 43 14.77 -12.34 -13.11
N SER A 44 15.75 -12.26 -12.20
CA SER A 44 16.84 -13.24 -12.05
C SER A 44 16.35 -14.58 -11.51
N GLN A 45 15.27 -14.56 -10.72
CA GLN A 45 14.68 -15.74 -10.08
C GLN A 45 13.58 -16.39 -10.93
N ILE A 46 13.21 -15.76 -12.05
CA ILE A 46 12.13 -16.23 -12.92
C ILE A 46 12.71 -17.07 -14.07
N PRO A 47 12.23 -18.30 -14.26
CA PRO A 47 12.63 -19.16 -15.38
C PRO A 47 12.43 -18.47 -16.74
N ALA A 48 13.28 -18.81 -17.73
CA ALA A 48 13.22 -18.20 -19.05
C ALA A 48 11.85 -18.36 -19.74
N GLN A 49 11.16 -19.48 -19.53
CA GLN A 49 9.82 -19.74 -20.07
C GLN A 49 8.72 -18.84 -19.45
N ASP A 50 8.99 -18.26 -18.28
CA ASP A 50 8.05 -17.46 -17.51
C ASP A 50 8.37 -15.95 -17.59
N LYS A 51 9.24 -15.56 -18.54
CA LYS A 51 9.53 -14.17 -18.88
C LYS A 51 9.73 -13.95 -20.37
N VAL A 52 9.36 -12.78 -20.86
CA VAL A 52 9.48 -12.39 -22.27
C VAL A 52 10.02 -10.98 -22.36
N ALA A 53 11.08 -10.80 -23.14
CA ALA A 53 11.63 -9.47 -23.41
C ALA A 53 10.73 -8.71 -24.38
N ILE A 54 10.45 -7.45 -24.03
CA ILE A 54 9.66 -6.54 -24.83
C ILE A 54 10.48 -5.28 -25.09
N ALA A 55 10.61 -4.93 -26.36
CA ALA A 55 11.36 -3.76 -26.78
C ALA A 55 10.58 -2.46 -26.51
N LEU A 56 11.35 -1.38 -26.34
CA LEU A 56 10.90 0.00 -26.39
C LEU A 56 9.98 0.24 -27.61
N ASP A 57 9.02 1.14 -27.45
CA ASP A 57 8.04 1.57 -28.44
C ASP A 57 7.03 0.50 -28.88
N ARG A 58 7.13 -0.73 -28.37
CA ARG A 58 6.10 -1.75 -28.61
C ARG A 58 4.77 -1.31 -28.01
N ILE A 59 3.73 -1.35 -28.84
CA ILE A 59 2.34 -1.16 -28.43
C ILE A 59 1.71 -2.52 -28.13
N VAL A 60 0.99 -2.61 -27.03
CA VAL A 60 0.31 -3.83 -26.58
C VAL A 60 -1.16 -3.53 -26.35
N ASN A 61 -2.02 -4.23 -27.08
CA ASN A 61 -3.48 -4.15 -26.92
C ASN A 61 -3.91 -5.03 -25.74
N LEU A 62 -4.80 -4.51 -24.90
CA LEU A 62 -5.22 -5.14 -23.66
C LEU A 62 -6.70 -5.49 -23.70
N GLN A 63 -7.00 -6.71 -23.26
CA GLN A 63 -8.37 -7.12 -22.93
C GLN A 63 -8.73 -6.57 -21.55
N SER A 64 -7.80 -6.63 -20.59
CA SER A 64 -7.96 -6.10 -19.24
C SER A 64 -6.60 -5.86 -18.58
N TRP A 65 -6.58 -5.09 -17.49
CA TRP A 65 -5.41 -4.93 -16.63
C TRP A 65 -5.85 -4.74 -15.17
N ALA A 66 -4.92 -5.01 -14.24
CA ALA A 66 -5.07 -4.73 -12.82
C ALA A 66 -3.71 -4.36 -12.23
N THR A 67 -3.69 -3.54 -11.19
CA THR A 67 -2.45 -3.34 -10.41
C THR A 67 -2.02 -4.65 -9.77
N ALA A 68 -0.71 -4.83 -9.68
CA ALA A 68 -0.09 -5.95 -9.01
C ALA A 68 0.99 -5.43 -8.06
N PRO A 69 1.35 -6.23 -7.05
CA PRO A 69 2.39 -5.84 -6.11
C PRO A 69 3.78 -5.63 -6.73
N ASN A 70 4.72 -5.12 -5.93
CA ASN A 70 6.08 -4.73 -6.37
C ASN A 70 6.10 -3.75 -7.54
N ASN A 71 5.13 -2.84 -7.59
CA ASN A 71 5.00 -1.82 -8.64
C ASN A 71 4.83 -2.43 -10.04
N HIS A 72 3.96 -3.44 -10.16
CA HIS A 72 3.65 -4.08 -11.43
C HIS A 72 2.18 -3.86 -11.83
N TYR A 73 1.86 -4.14 -13.08
CA TYR A 73 0.51 -4.36 -13.55
C TYR A 73 0.37 -5.78 -14.06
N LYS A 74 -0.70 -6.46 -13.70
CA LYS A 74 -1.16 -7.68 -14.38
C LYS A 74 -1.94 -7.26 -15.62
N LEU A 75 -1.55 -7.79 -16.77
CA LEU A 75 -2.10 -7.49 -18.08
C LEU A 75 -2.72 -8.76 -18.65
N SER A 76 -3.89 -8.63 -19.27
CA SER A 76 -4.45 -9.63 -20.18
C SER A 76 -4.42 -9.06 -21.59
N LEU A 77 -3.72 -9.72 -22.50
CA LEU A 77 -3.51 -9.26 -23.87
C LEU A 77 -4.77 -9.49 -24.72
N LEU A 78 -5.12 -8.52 -25.55
CA LEU A 78 -6.21 -8.66 -26.52
C LEU A 78 -5.68 -9.21 -27.84
N TRP A 79 -6.23 -10.35 -28.27
CA TRP A 79 -5.92 -11.01 -29.54
C TRP A 79 -4.45 -11.39 -29.75
N ASP A 80 -3.65 -11.42 -28.68
CA ASP A 80 -2.23 -11.76 -28.71
C ASP A 80 -1.84 -12.72 -27.58
N ALA A 81 -0.75 -13.45 -27.75
CA ALA A 81 -0.12 -14.29 -26.74
C ALA A 81 1.39 -14.27 -26.93
N LEU A 82 2.13 -14.21 -25.82
CA LEU A 82 3.58 -14.08 -25.83
C LEU A 82 4.25 -15.27 -25.15
N GLY A 83 5.55 -15.42 -25.41
CA GLY A 83 6.37 -16.46 -24.80
C GLY A 83 6.19 -17.84 -25.41
N ASN A 84 6.92 -18.79 -24.85
CA ASN A 84 6.85 -20.21 -25.21
C ASN A 84 6.87 -21.03 -23.90
N PRO A 85 5.75 -21.64 -23.48
CA PRO A 85 4.48 -21.73 -24.20
C PRO A 85 3.76 -20.37 -24.32
N PRO A 86 2.91 -20.18 -25.34
CA PRO A 86 2.19 -18.92 -25.54
C PRO A 86 1.20 -18.68 -24.41
N ARG A 87 1.26 -17.47 -23.81
CA ARG A 87 0.36 -17.03 -22.72
C ARG A 87 -0.17 -15.64 -23.00
N ASN A 88 -1.41 -15.40 -22.62
CA ASN A 88 -2.08 -14.11 -22.79
C ASN A 88 -2.05 -13.22 -21.54
N THR A 89 -1.52 -13.70 -20.42
CA THR A 89 -1.53 -12.97 -19.14
C THR A 89 -0.11 -12.77 -18.64
N TRP A 90 0.26 -11.54 -18.30
CA TRP A 90 1.63 -11.17 -17.93
C TRP A 90 1.66 -10.06 -16.87
N TYR A 91 2.75 -9.96 -16.13
CA TYR A 91 3.06 -8.83 -15.25
C TYR A 91 4.11 -7.93 -15.92
N VAL A 92 3.89 -6.62 -15.89
CA VAL A 92 4.82 -5.60 -16.39
C VAL A 92 5.20 -4.65 -15.26
N TYR A 93 6.45 -4.17 -15.24
CA TYR A 93 6.89 -3.18 -14.26
C TYR A 93 6.33 -1.79 -14.62
N ALA A 94 5.65 -1.14 -13.67
CA ALA A 94 4.88 0.08 -13.92
C ALA A 94 5.67 1.26 -14.53
N PRO A 95 6.93 1.51 -14.13
CA PRO A 95 7.75 2.58 -14.72
C PRO A 95 8.16 2.36 -16.19
N ASP A 96 8.00 1.16 -16.74
CA ASP A 96 8.49 0.81 -18.08
C ASP A 96 7.43 0.97 -19.19
N PHE A 97 6.24 1.46 -18.86
CA PHE A 97 5.18 1.67 -19.84
C PHE A 97 4.28 2.86 -19.51
N GLU A 98 3.54 3.31 -20.53
CA GLU A 98 2.51 4.34 -20.42
C GLU A 98 1.22 3.86 -21.07
N PHE A 99 0.07 4.25 -20.52
CA PHE A 99 -1.22 4.03 -21.18
C PHE A 99 -1.42 5.08 -22.29
N ILE A 100 -1.95 4.65 -23.43
CA ILE A 100 -2.21 5.53 -24.57
C ILE A 100 -3.67 5.46 -25.01
N ASN A 101 -4.21 6.58 -25.49
CA ASN A 101 -5.54 6.61 -26.10
C ASN A 101 -5.50 6.43 -27.63
N THR A 102 -6.67 6.54 -28.25
CA THR A 102 -6.91 6.45 -29.70
C THR A 102 -6.08 7.41 -30.57
N GLN A 103 -5.43 8.42 -29.98
CA GLN A 103 -4.58 9.39 -30.66
C GLN A 103 -3.10 9.28 -30.25
N GLN A 104 -2.70 8.17 -29.59
CA GLN A 104 -1.37 7.99 -28.98
C GLN A 104 -1.00 9.08 -27.97
N LYS A 105 -1.99 9.84 -27.48
CA LYS A 105 -1.80 10.78 -26.40
C LYS A 105 -1.67 9.97 -25.10
N ILE A 106 -0.64 10.30 -24.32
CA ILE A 106 -0.41 9.71 -23.00
C ILE A 106 -1.67 9.94 -22.17
N LEU A 107 -2.29 8.84 -21.75
CA LEU A 107 -3.33 8.88 -20.75
C LEU A 107 -2.66 8.98 -19.38
N PRO A 108 -3.21 9.78 -18.44
CA PRO A 108 -2.89 9.57 -17.04
C PRO A 108 -3.12 8.08 -16.77
N ILE A 109 -2.15 7.42 -16.13
CA ILE A 109 -2.26 6.01 -15.75
C ILE A 109 -3.68 5.84 -15.18
N PRO A 110 -4.57 5.03 -15.80
CA PRO A 110 -5.83 4.68 -15.20
C PRO A 110 -5.47 4.02 -13.88
N GLN A 111 -5.56 4.83 -12.83
CA GLN A 111 -5.40 4.35 -11.48
C GLN A 111 -6.41 3.24 -11.32
N PRO A 112 -6.06 2.15 -10.62
CA PRO A 112 -7.01 1.07 -10.40
C PRO A 112 -8.33 1.71 -9.96
N GLU A 113 -9.39 1.33 -10.65
CA GLU A 113 -10.73 1.45 -10.09
C GLU A 113 -10.61 0.92 -8.66
N PRO A 114 -10.94 1.71 -7.61
CA PRO A 114 -10.68 1.34 -6.23
C PRO A 114 -11.15 -0.10 -6.03
N GLU A 115 -10.29 -0.96 -5.42
CA GLU A 115 -10.64 -2.35 -5.08
C GLU A 115 -12.13 -2.39 -4.71
N ALA A 116 -12.93 -3.18 -5.43
CA ALA A 116 -14.40 -3.17 -5.39
C ALA A 116 -14.88 -2.92 -3.95
N GLY A 117 -15.24 -1.66 -3.65
CA GLY A 117 -15.24 -1.16 -2.27
C GLY A 117 -15.07 0.36 -2.09
N GLY A 118 -14.68 1.13 -3.12
CA GLY A 118 -14.90 2.59 -3.15
C GLY A 118 -14.15 3.42 -2.09
N ILE A 119 -12.93 3.03 -1.71
CA ILE A 119 -12.09 3.86 -0.83
C ILE A 119 -11.55 5.09 -1.59
N PRO A 120 -11.54 6.30 -1.00
CA PRO A 120 -11.08 7.51 -1.67
C PRO A 120 -9.58 7.42 -2.00
N PRO A 121 -9.09 8.13 -3.05
CA PRO A 121 -7.68 8.07 -3.47
C PRO A 121 -6.71 8.62 -2.41
N THR A 122 -7.21 9.44 -1.50
CA THR A 122 -6.47 9.95 -0.34
C THR A 122 -7.42 10.11 0.85
N LYS A 123 -6.88 9.90 2.05
CA LYS A 123 -7.57 10.16 3.31
C LYS A 123 -6.56 10.49 4.38
N GLN A 124 -6.89 11.44 5.23
CA GLN A 124 -6.08 11.80 6.40
C GLN A 124 -7.00 12.00 7.60
N LEU A 125 -6.58 11.45 8.74
CA LEU A 125 -7.27 11.52 10.03
C LEU A 125 -6.53 12.50 10.93
N ASN A 126 -7.24 13.26 11.74
CA ASN A 126 -6.66 14.25 12.67
C ASN A 126 -6.14 13.59 13.95
N VAL A 127 -5.30 12.55 13.81
CA VAL A 127 -4.65 11.88 14.94
C VAL A 127 -3.62 12.81 15.57
N PRO A 128 -3.76 13.19 16.85
CA PRO A 128 -2.80 14.03 17.55
C PRO A 128 -1.41 13.39 17.59
N TYR A 129 -0.38 14.22 17.62
CA TYR A 129 1.01 13.78 17.76
C TYR A 129 1.44 13.80 19.22
N LYS A 130 2.24 12.80 19.61
CA LYS A 130 2.95 12.70 20.89
C LYS A 130 4.35 12.17 20.63
N SER A 131 5.35 12.82 21.20
CA SER A 131 6.74 12.36 21.16
C SER A 131 6.99 11.41 22.32
N GLN A 132 7.60 10.25 22.08
CA GLN A 132 7.99 9.37 23.18
C GLN A 132 9.13 9.96 24.02
N LEU A 133 9.86 10.93 23.47
CA LEU A 133 10.97 11.59 24.17
C LEU A 133 10.47 12.48 25.31
N ASP A 134 9.18 12.83 25.30
CA ASP A 134 8.53 13.60 26.37
C ASP A 134 8.06 12.71 27.54
N ASN A 135 8.12 11.39 27.39
CA ASN A 135 7.70 10.44 28.42
C ASN A 135 8.66 10.50 29.61
N ALA A 136 8.11 10.47 30.82
CA ALA A 136 8.92 10.27 32.02
C ALA A 136 9.47 8.83 32.10
N LEU A 137 8.74 7.85 31.57
CA LEU A 137 9.06 6.44 31.62
C LEU A 137 9.58 5.92 30.28
N ASN A 138 10.86 5.53 30.27
CA ASN A 138 11.54 4.90 29.14
C ASN A 138 11.40 5.69 27.80
N PRO A 139 11.83 6.97 27.76
CA PRO A 139 11.63 7.84 26.61
C PRO A 139 12.25 7.32 25.30
N THR A 140 13.25 6.43 25.36
CA THR A 140 13.87 5.81 24.18
C THR A 140 13.30 4.43 23.82
N GLY A 141 12.34 3.91 24.59
CA GLY A 141 11.79 2.56 24.42
C GLY A 141 10.29 2.44 24.63
N ALA A 142 9.56 3.55 24.67
CA ALA A 142 8.11 3.62 24.92
C ALA A 142 7.27 3.89 23.65
N CYS A 143 7.84 3.67 22.46
CA CYS A 143 7.15 3.87 21.17
C CYS A 143 5.74 3.26 21.14
N ASN A 144 5.59 2.07 21.72
CA ASN A 144 4.34 1.34 21.83
C ASN A 144 3.23 2.10 22.54
N VAL A 145 3.39 2.36 23.83
CA VAL A 145 2.38 3.06 24.63
C VAL A 145 2.14 4.49 24.13
N THR A 146 3.15 5.17 23.61
CA THR A 146 2.98 6.50 22.99
C THR A 146 2.14 6.42 21.71
N ALA A 147 2.35 5.41 20.86
CA ALA A 147 1.52 5.20 19.67
C ALA A 147 0.05 4.91 20.03
N PHE A 148 -0.19 4.08 21.04
CA PHE A 148 -1.55 3.84 21.54
C PHE A 148 -2.17 5.10 22.15
N ALA A 149 -1.41 5.89 22.92
CA ALA A 149 -1.89 7.15 23.49
C ALA A 149 -2.33 8.16 22.42
N MET A 150 -1.61 8.27 21.29
CA MET A 150 -2.03 9.11 20.16
C MET A 150 -3.40 8.69 19.62
N VAL A 151 -3.63 7.38 19.43
CA VAL A 151 -4.89 6.86 18.90
C VAL A 151 -6.03 6.96 19.93
N MET A 152 -5.76 6.73 21.22
CA MET A 152 -6.73 6.96 22.29
C MET A 152 -7.16 8.44 22.33
N THR A 153 -6.21 9.37 22.19
CA THR A 153 -6.50 10.81 22.15
C THR A 153 -7.38 11.16 20.94
N TYR A 154 -7.12 10.57 19.78
CA TYR A 154 -7.97 10.73 18.58
C TYR A 154 -9.42 10.30 18.84
N PHE A 155 -9.65 9.20 19.58
CA PHE A 155 -10.99 8.74 19.95
C PHE A 155 -11.57 9.42 21.21
N GLN A 156 -10.87 10.43 21.75
CA GLN A 156 -11.21 11.15 22.98
C GLN A 156 -11.33 10.23 24.20
N ILE A 157 -10.55 9.15 24.21
CA ILE A 157 -10.41 8.25 25.35
C ILE A 157 -9.45 8.91 26.34
N LYS A 158 -9.87 9.01 27.60
CA LYS A 158 -9.09 9.60 28.69
C LYS A 158 -8.41 8.51 29.51
N GLY A 159 -7.28 8.83 30.11
CA GLY A 159 -6.65 8.01 31.14
C GLY A 159 -7.50 7.94 32.41
N ASN A 160 -7.20 6.97 33.26
CA ASN A 160 -7.95 6.70 34.48
C ASN A 160 -7.39 7.45 35.69
N THR A 161 -6.13 7.88 35.64
CA THR A 161 -5.46 8.50 36.80
C THR A 161 -5.66 10.00 36.86
N GLY A 162 -5.85 10.66 35.71
CA GLY A 162 -5.90 12.12 35.61
C GLY A 162 -4.57 12.82 35.95
N VAL A 163 -3.46 12.07 36.07
CA VAL A 163 -2.14 12.57 36.45
C VAL A 163 -1.11 12.18 35.40
N GLY A 164 -0.26 13.13 35.02
CA GLY A 164 0.80 12.89 34.04
C GLY A 164 0.29 12.72 32.61
N GLN A 165 1.16 12.19 31.75
CA GLN A 165 0.83 11.91 30.36
C GLN A 165 0.21 10.51 30.23
N LEU A 166 -0.72 10.34 29.29
CA LEU A 166 -1.45 9.07 29.09
C LEU A 166 -0.49 7.90 28.81
N GLU A 167 0.53 8.13 28.00
CA GLU A 167 1.56 7.18 27.62
C GLU A 167 2.37 6.66 28.82
N ASP A 168 2.65 7.50 29.81
CA ASP A 168 3.27 7.08 31.08
C ASP A 168 2.30 6.25 31.93
N GLU A 169 1.02 6.62 31.96
CA GLU A 169 -0.03 5.82 32.62
C GLU A 169 -0.15 4.43 31.97
N LEU A 170 -0.19 4.35 30.63
CA LEU A 170 -0.25 3.10 29.89
C LEU A 170 1.00 2.24 30.14
N TYR A 171 2.18 2.87 30.25
CA TYR A 171 3.42 2.19 30.60
C TYR A 171 3.29 1.50 31.96
N GLN A 172 2.88 2.27 33.00
CA GLN A 172 2.70 1.74 34.35
C GLN A 172 1.62 0.67 34.40
N TYR A 173 0.52 0.85 33.68
CA TYR A 173 -0.54 -0.14 33.57
C TYR A 173 0.01 -1.49 33.09
N MET A 174 0.79 -1.49 32.01
CA MET A 174 1.37 -2.72 31.46
C MET A 174 2.34 -3.37 32.46
N THR A 175 3.22 -2.59 33.07
CA THR A 175 4.15 -3.09 34.10
C THR A 175 3.40 -3.70 35.29
N ASN A 176 2.39 -3.01 35.84
CA ASN A 176 1.63 -3.46 37.00
C ASN A 176 0.80 -4.72 36.72
N LYS A 177 0.41 -4.95 35.46
CA LYS A 177 -0.32 -6.14 35.02
C LYS A 177 0.58 -7.26 34.52
N GLY A 178 1.90 -7.09 34.54
CA GLY A 178 2.84 -8.09 34.02
C GLY A 178 2.75 -8.29 32.51
N LEU A 179 2.25 -7.30 31.77
CA LEU A 179 2.10 -7.34 30.31
C LEU A 179 3.38 -6.88 29.61
N SER A 180 3.72 -7.53 28.51
CA SER A 180 4.87 -7.18 27.67
C SER A 180 4.52 -6.10 26.66
N ARG A 181 5.29 -5.01 26.66
CA ARG A 181 5.18 -3.94 25.65
C ARG A 181 5.73 -4.33 24.28
N TRP A 182 6.38 -5.49 24.19
CA TRP A 182 6.93 -6.07 22.96
C TRP A 182 5.98 -7.08 22.31
N ASP A 183 4.95 -7.51 23.04
CA ASP A 183 3.97 -8.47 22.54
C ASP A 183 2.73 -7.74 22.00
N GLY A 184 2.37 -8.02 20.74
CA GLY A 184 1.23 -7.38 20.09
C GLY A 184 -0.12 -7.74 20.73
N ASN A 185 -0.26 -8.93 21.33
CA ASN A 185 -1.49 -9.35 22.00
C ASN A 185 -1.64 -8.68 23.37
N ASP A 186 -0.56 -8.51 24.11
CA ASP A 186 -0.54 -7.77 25.38
C ASP A 186 -0.88 -6.29 25.19
N LEU A 187 -0.34 -5.68 24.13
CA LEU A 187 -0.75 -4.33 23.70
C LEU A 187 -2.24 -4.28 23.32
N ALA A 188 -2.74 -5.32 22.66
CA ALA A 188 -4.17 -5.43 22.35
C ALA A 188 -5.02 -5.54 23.62
N THR A 189 -4.57 -6.31 24.60
CA THR A 189 -5.21 -6.44 25.92
C THR A 189 -5.27 -5.10 26.65
N MET A 190 -4.15 -4.38 26.74
CA MET A 190 -4.12 -3.03 27.32
C MET A 190 -5.11 -2.11 26.61
N SER A 191 -5.09 -2.08 25.27
CA SER A 191 -5.95 -1.17 24.51
C SER A 191 -7.46 -1.44 24.73
N ARG A 192 -7.87 -2.70 24.84
CA ARG A 192 -9.26 -3.09 25.14
C ARG A 192 -9.71 -2.62 26.52
N ASN A 193 -8.83 -2.70 27.51
CA ASN A 193 -9.13 -2.25 28.87
C ASN A 193 -9.27 -0.72 28.99
N TYR A 194 -8.77 0.02 28.00
CA TYR A 194 -8.94 1.47 27.87
C TYR A 194 -10.05 1.87 26.88
N GLY A 195 -10.85 0.92 26.38
CA GLY A 195 -11.99 1.23 25.49
C GLY A 195 -11.64 1.35 24.00
N LEU A 196 -10.51 0.79 23.56
CA LEU A 196 -10.22 0.57 22.14
C LEU A 196 -10.57 -0.84 21.70
N LYS A 197 -11.19 -0.97 20.53
CA LYS A 197 -11.17 -2.21 19.77
C LYS A 197 -9.86 -2.30 19.00
N ASN A 198 -9.13 -3.40 19.21
CA ASN A 198 -7.87 -3.68 18.54
C ASN A 198 -7.96 -4.98 17.74
N ASP A 199 -8.06 -4.81 16.43
CA ASP A 199 -7.98 -5.84 15.40
C ASP A 199 -6.51 -5.94 14.96
N PHE A 200 -5.78 -6.83 15.64
CA PHE A 200 -4.37 -7.10 15.41
C PHE A 200 -4.20 -8.25 14.42
N THR A 201 -3.33 -8.07 13.43
CA THR A 201 -2.88 -9.14 12.54
C THR A 201 -1.38 -9.04 12.31
N MET A 202 -0.72 -10.18 12.16
CA MET A 202 0.68 -10.29 11.72
C MET A 202 0.78 -10.55 10.20
N ARG A 203 -0.36 -10.63 9.51
CA ARG A 203 -0.48 -10.97 8.09
C ARG A 203 -1.16 -9.87 7.29
N GLY A 204 -0.85 -8.62 7.63
CA GLY A 204 -1.44 -7.43 7.04
C GLY A 204 -0.78 -7.01 5.74
N ARG A 205 -1.55 -6.32 4.90
CA ARG A 205 -1.12 -5.67 3.66
C ARG A 205 -1.25 -4.16 3.76
N GLN A 206 -0.55 -3.44 2.89
CA GLN A 206 -0.72 -1.99 2.77
C GLN A 206 -2.17 -1.59 2.42
N SER A 207 -2.90 -2.41 1.64
CA SER A 207 -4.31 -2.19 1.34
C SER A 207 -5.22 -2.28 2.57
N ASP A 208 -4.91 -3.15 3.55
CA ASP A 208 -5.65 -3.22 4.80
C ASP A 208 -5.54 -1.92 5.61
N ILE A 209 -4.37 -1.29 5.57
CA ILE A 209 -4.12 0.01 6.21
C ILE A 209 -4.99 1.07 5.55
N ARG A 210 -5.00 1.14 4.21
CA ARG A 210 -5.82 2.11 3.47
C ARG A 210 -7.30 1.95 3.76
N LYS A 211 -7.80 0.71 3.75
CA LYS A 211 -9.18 0.40 4.08
C LYS A 211 -9.55 0.87 5.49
N ALA A 212 -8.75 0.53 6.50
CA ALA A 212 -8.99 0.96 7.86
C ALA A 212 -9.00 2.51 7.98
N ILE A 213 -8.02 3.19 7.38
CA ILE A 213 -7.96 4.65 7.40
C ILE A 213 -9.16 5.29 6.69
N ALA A 214 -9.62 4.70 5.57
CA ALA A 214 -10.82 5.13 4.86
C ALA A 214 -12.07 5.06 5.77
N GLU A 215 -12.15 4.03 6.61
CA GLU A 215 -13.18 3.81 7.63
C GLU A 215 -13.00 4.69 8.88
N GLY A 216 -12.01 5.58 8.93
CA GLY A 216 -11.75 6.44 10.08
C GLY A 216 -11.00 5.76 11.23
N ARG A 217 -10.35 4.62 10.97
CA ARG A 217 -9.61 3.80 11.93
C ARG A 217 -8.10 4.02 11.77
N PRO A 218 -7.43 4.74 12.68
CA PRO A 218 -5.97 4.83 12.69
C PRO A 218 -5.33 3.45 12.83
N CYS A 219 -4.16 3.29 12.22
CA CYS A 219 -3.42 2.03 12.30
C CYS A 219 -2.09 2.25 13.01
N ILE A 220 -1.65 1.26 13.79
CA ILE A 220 -0.27 1.20 14.28
C ILE A 220 0.42 0.05 13.56
N ILE A 221 1.57 0.31 12.96
CA ILE A 221 2.36 -0.70 12.23
C ILE A 221 3.74 -0.87 12.85
N HIS A 222 4.22 -2.11 12.86
CA HIS A 222 5.57 -2.43 13.33
C HIS A 222 6.54 -2.47 12.15
N GLY A 223 7.81 -2.19 12.41
CA GLY A 223 8.86 -2.35 11.41
C GLY A 223 10.27 -2.28 11.96
N TYR A 224 11.22 -2.69 11.14
CA TYR A 224 12.66 -2.70 11.39
C TYR A 224 13.29 -1.33 11.11
N PHE A 225 12.71 -0.27 11.68
CA PHE A 225 13.27 1.08 11.59
C PHE A 225 14.52 1.24 12.48
N THR A 226 14.62 0.44 13.55
CA THR A 226 15.80 0.27 14.40
C THR A 226 16.16 -1.22 14.51
N THR A 227 17.30 -1.53 15.13
CA THR A 227 17.77 -2.91 15.36
C THR A 227 16.80 -3.75 16.22
N PHE A 228 16.07 -3.11 17.13
CA PHE A 228 15.11 -3.77 18.01
C PHE A 228 13.66 -3.66 17.51
N GLY A 229 13.47 -3.05 16.34
CA GLY A 229 12.16 -2.68 15.82
C GLY A 229 11.66 -1.32 16.34
N HIS A 230 10.60 -0.84 15.72
CA HIS A 230 9.90 0.38 16.09
C HIS A 230 8.47 0.32 15.55
N ILE A 231 7.58 1.11 16.13
CA ILE A 231 6.20 1.18 15.66
C ILE A 231 5.79 2.63 15.41
N VAL A 232 5.00 2.84 14.35
CA VAL A 232 4.52 4.16 13.94
C VAL A 232 3.01 4.17 13.79
N VAL A 233 2.39 5.33 13.99
CA VAL A 233 0.95 5.52 13.78
C VAL A 233 0.72 5.99 12.36
N VAL A 234 0.06 5.18 11.54
CA VAL A 234 -0.47 5.62 10.26
C VAL A 234 -1.76 6.41 10.49
N ARG A 235 -1.74 7.66 10.04
CA ARG A 235 -2.87 8.60 10.15
C ARG A 235 -3.46 9.00 8.81
N GLY A 236 -2.91 8.52 7.70
CA GLY A 236 -3.41 8.85 6.37
C GLY A 236 -2.74 8.08 5.27
N TYR A 237 -3.25 8.22 4.06
CA TYR A 237 -2.63 7.72 2.85
C TYR A 237 -2.92 8.59 1.63
N ASP A 238 -2.10 8.36 0.61
CA ASP A 238 -2.42 8.62 -0.78
C ASP A 238 -2.04 7.38 -1.62
N GLN A 239 -2.04 7.51 -2.94
CA GLN A 239 -1.63 6.45 -3.87
C GLN A 239 -0.18 5.99 -3.70
N ASN A 240 0.71 6.87 -3.23
CA ASN A 240 2.17 6.71 -3.26
C ASN A 240 2.75 6.31 -1.90
N GLY A 241 1.98 6.45 -0.81
CA GLY A 241 2.50 6.28 0.54
C GLY A 241 1.48 6.47 1.64
N PHE A 242 2.01 6.80 2.81
CA PHE A 242 1.28 6.94 4.07
C PHE A 242 1.75 8.19 4.83
N PHE A 243 0.78 8.89 5.41
CA PHE A 243 1.04 9.93 6.39
C PHE A 243 1.12 9.29 7.76
N VAL A 244 2.22 9.52 8.48
CA VAL A 244 2.51 8.86 9.75
C VAL A 244 2.82 9.87 10.86
N ASN A 245 2.50 9.49 12.09
CA ASN A 245 3.08 10.07 13.29
C ASN A 245 4.09 9.05 13.84
N ASP A 246 5.36 9.44 13.88
CA ASP A 246 6.47 8.66 14.40
C ASP A 246 6.91 9.24 15.75
N SER A 247 6.70 8.50 16.83
CA SER A 247 6.93 9.04 18.18
C SER A 247 8.41 9.33 18.46
N TYR A 248 9.35 8.77 17.70
CA TYR A 248 10.79 8.88 17.95
C TYR A 248 11.50 9.94 17.09
N GLY A 249 10.79 10.59 16.17
CA GLY A 249 11.31 11.58 15.24
C GLY A 249 11.28 11.10 13.79
N GLU A 250 12.01 11.77 12.91
CA GLU A 250 12.01 11.43 11.49
C GLU A 250 12.98 10.29 11.17
N TRP A 251 12.49 9.24 10.53
CA TRP A 251 13.35 8.18 10.02
C TRP A 251 14.02 8.57 8.70
N THR A 252 15.32 8.34 8.58
CA THR A 252 16.08 8.49 7.33
C THR A 252 16.90 7.22 7.05
N SER A 253 17.43 7.10 5.83
CA SER A 253 18.35 5.99 5.49
C SER A 253 19.62 5.98 6.33
N SER A 254 20.03 7.12 6.90
CA SER A 254 21.15 7.22 7.86
C SER A 254 20.74 6.98 9.32
N GLY A 255 19.47 6.72 9.61
CA GLY A 255 18.93 6.55 10.96
C GLY A 255 17.95 7.65 11.37
N TYR A 256 17.57 7.66 12.65
CA TYR A 256 16.59 8.60 13.18
C TYR A 256 17.16 10.00 13.41
N ARG A 257 16.33 10.99 13.13
CA ARG A 257 16.49 12.41 13.45
C ARG A 257 15.52 12.80 14.55
N ASN A 258 15.96 12.58 15.78
CA ASN A 258 15.22 12.87 17.00
C ASN A 258 15.14 14.37 17.31
N ASP A 259 15.95 15.18 16.62
CA ASP A 259 15.90 16.63 16.62
C ASP A 259 14.81 17.19 15.68
N ARG A 260 14.12 16.32 14.94
CA ARG A 260 12.99 16.65 14.06
C ARG A 260 11.70 16.08 14.62
N SER A 261 10.61 16.81 14.43
CA SER A 261 9.29 16.32 14.81
C SER A 261 8.91 15.12 13.95
N GLY A 262 8.39 14.06 14.58
CA GLY A 262 7.83 12.94 13.86
C GLY A 262 6.35 13.11 13.50
N GLN A 263 5.82 14.33 13.63
CA GLN A 263 4.43 14.64 13.30
C GLN A 263 4.21 14.67 11.79
N ASN A 264 3.20 13.95 11.32
CA ASN A 264 2.72 14.00 9.93
C ASN A 264 3.83 13.84 8.86
N LEU A 265 4.74 12.91 9.10
CA LEU A 265 5.76 12.53 8.12
C LEU A 265 5.12 11.75 6.97
N TYR A 266 5.83 11.69 5.85
CA TYR A 266 5.40 10.94 4.67
C TYR A 266 6.34 9.77 4.38
N TYR A 267 5.83 8.55 4.54
CA TYR A 267 6.57 7.32 4.24
C TYR A 267 6.00 6.66 2.97
N SER A 268 6.85 6.46 1.97
CA SER A 268 6.43 5.87 0.68
C SER A 268 6.03 4.40 0.83
N ASN A 269 5.26 3.88 -0.15
CA ASN A 269 4.90 2.46 -0.20
C ASN A 269 6.14 1.55 -0.18
N ALA A 270 7.20 1.95 -0.87
CA ALA A 270 8.46 1.22 -0.91
C ALA A 270 9.16 1.21 0.46
N LEU A 271 9.15 2.35 1.17
CA LEU A 271 9.71 2.42 2.52
C LEU A 271 8.93 1.54 3.50
N ILE A 272 7.60 1.63 3.50
CA ILE A 272 6.75 0.78 4.35
C ILE A 272 6.95 -0.69 4.02
N GLN A 273 7.04 -1.07 2.73
CA GLN A 273 7.33 -2.45 2.34
C GLN A 273 8.68 -2.91 2.90
N ALA A 274 9.75 -2.13 2.69
CA ALA A 274 11.11 -2.49 3.08
C ALA A 274 11.30 -2.57 4.59
N LYS A 275 10.59 -1.74 5.36
CA LYS A 275 10.76 -1.66 6.83
C LYS A 275 9.74 -2.45 7.61
N CYS A 276 8.51 -2.54 7.15
CA CYS A 276 7.42 -3.18 7.90
C CYS A 276 7.07 -4.58 7.38
N SER A 277 7.59 -4.98 6.22
CA SER A 277 7.22 -6.24 5.56
C SER A 277 8.34 -6.80 4.66
N PRO A 278 9.62 -6.80 5.10
CA PRO A 278 10.72 -7.27 4.25
C PRO A 278 10.58 -8.75 3.82
N GLU A 279 9.79 -9.54 4.56
CA GLU A 279 9.53 -10.96 4.29
C GLU A 279 8.57 -11.19 3.11
N GLY A 280 7.80 -10.19 2.70
CA GLY A 280 6.81 -10.28 1.64
C GLY A 280 5.61 -9.35 1.86
N GLU A 281 4.72 -9.23 0.89
CA GLU A 281 3.68 -8.18 0.85
C GLU A 281 2.56 -8.30 1.89
N ASN A 282 2.45 -9.44 2.58
CA ASN A 282 1.42 -9.74 3.56
C ASN A 282 1.99 -10.12 4.93
N TYR A 283 3.07 -9.45 5.34
CA TYR A 283 3.76 -9.67 6.61
C TYR A 283 3.77 -8.44 7.52
N ILE A 284 2.99 -7.39 7.19
CA ILE A 284 2.89 -6.22 8.06
C ILE A 284 2.13 -6.60 9.32
N TRP A 285 2.71 -6.28 10.48
CA TRP A 285 2.00 -6.35 11.75
C TRP A 285 1.21 -5.07 11.93
N ILE A 286 -0.12 -5.17 11.94
CA ILE A 286 -1.04 -4.03 11.94
C ILE A 286 -1.99 -4.15 13.12
N HIS A 287 -2.09 -3.09 13.91
CA HIS A 287 -3.22 -2.84 14.80
C HIS A 287 -4.20 -1.90 14.10
N ARG A 288 -5.40 -2.37 13.72
CA ARG A 288 -6.46 -1.52 13.16
C ARG A 288 -7.41 -1.11 14.27
N LEU A 289 -7.36 0.16 14.67
CA LEU A 289 -7.97 0.60 15.92
C LEU A 289 -9.29 1.33 15.68
N SER A 290 -10.30 0.98 16.46
CA SER A 290 -11.58 1.71 16.51
C SER A 290 -12.00 1.95 17.95
N LYS A 291 -12.92 2.90 18.16
CA LYS A 291 -13.57 3.08 19.46
C LYS A 291 -14.44 1.85 19.77
N ALA A 292 -14.39 1.38 21.02
CA ALA A 292 -15.21 0.26 21.48
C ALA A 292 -16.72 0.54 21.37
#